data_AF-A0A7W0YWS3-F1
#
_entry.id   AF-A0A7W0YWS3-F1
#
_cell.length_a   1.000
_cell.length_b   1.000
_cell.length_c   1.000
_cell.angle_alpha   90.00
_cell.angle_beta   90.00
_cell.angle_gamma   90.00
#
_symmetry.space_group_name_H-M   'P 1'
#
loop_
_entity.id
_entity.type
_entity.pdbx_description
1 polymer ?
#
loop_
_entity_poly.entity_id
_entity_poly.type
_entity_poly.pdbx_seq_one_letter_code
_entity_poly.pdbx_strand_id
1 'polypeptide(L)' 'MTMLLVEHDCDVQLWGEDGRSATLDDLLSGAWEGVCAASTAVCPVCAGELAPRWSAGAGIVGGRCRDCGSELR' A
#
# COMPACT_ATOMS: atom_id res chain seq x y z
N MET A 1 38.96 -16.78 6.45
CA MET A 1 38.03 -16.32 5.40
C MET A 1 36.65 -16.26 6.01
N THR A 2 36.30 -15.11 6.58
CA THR A 2 35.00 -14.89 7.23
C THR A 2 33.99 -14.57 6.14
N MET A 3 33.05 -15.50 5.90
CA MET A 3 31.84 -15.22 5.15
C MET A 3 30.98 -14.28 5.99
N LEU A 4 30.92 -13.01 5.61
CA LEU A 4 29.86 -12.10 6.05
C LEU A 4 28.60 -12.48 5.27
N LEU A 5 27.70 -13.27 5.86
CA LEU A 5 26.30 -13.22 5.47
C LEU A 5 25.80 -11.83 5.89
N VAL A 6 25.61 -10.95 4.91
CA VAL A 6 24.82 -9.74 5.12
C VAL A 6 23.37 -10.22 5.18
N GLU A 7 22.81 -10.25 6.38
CA GLU A 7 21.38 -10.46 6.53
C GLU A 7 20.71 -9.21 5.94
N HIS A 8 20.04 -9.40 4.80
CA HIS A 8 19.35 -8.34 4.09
C HIS A 8 18.10 -8.01 4.92
N ASP A 9 18.25 -7.09 5.87
CA ASP A 9 17.16 -6.52 6.64
C ASP A 9 16.11 -6.01 5.65
N CYS A 10 14.92 -6.57 5.75
CA CYS A 10 13.79 -6.23 4.89
C CYS A 10 13.20 -4.92 5.43
N ASP A 11 13.96 -3.83 5.39
CA ASP A 11 13.48 -2.50 5.74
C ASP A 11 12.58 -2.04 4.60
N VAL A 12 11.30 -2.40 4.71
CA VAL A 12 10.24 -1.73 3.96
C VAL A 12 10.24 -0.28 4.47
N GLN A 13 10.88 0.62 3.72
CA GLN A 13 10.97 2.04 4.04
C GLN A 13 9.57 2.68 3.94
N LEU A 14 8.75 2.47 4.96
CA LEU A 14 7.47 3.15 5.23
C LEU A 14 7.75 4.46 5.98
N TRP A 15 8.68 5.28 5.48
CA TRP A 15 9.06 6.52 6.16
C TRP A 15 8.43 7.72 5.47
N GLY A 16 7.36 8.21 6.08
CA GLY A 16 6.96 9.60 5.94
C GLY A 16 8.10 10.52 6.38
N GLU A 17 8.19 11.69 5.76
CA GLU A 17 9.35 12.60 5.80
C GLU A 17 9.67 13.19 7.19
N ASP A 18 8.92 12.83 8.24
CA ASP A 18 9.00 13.41 9.60
C ASP A 18 9.59 12.49 10.69
N GLY A 19 10.21 11.35 10.34
CA GLY A 19 10.83 10.46 11.33
C GLY A 19 9.85 9.77 12.29
N ARG A 20 8.54 9.80 11.98
CA ARG A 20 7.51 9.02 12.66
C ARG A 20 7.12 7.84 11.77
N SER A 21 7.11 6.64 12.33
CA SER A 21 6.54 5.47 11.66
C SER A 21 5.07 5.75 11.31
N ALA A 22 4.72 5.63 10.03
CA ALA A 22 3.33 5.77 9.58
C ALA A 22 2.42 4.83 10.39
N THR A 23 1.29 5.35 10.85
CA THR A 23 0.30 4.51 11.53
C THR A 23 -0.43 3.66 10.50
N LEU A 24 -1.10 2.59 10.94
CA LEU A 24 -1.97 1.83 10.03
C LEU A 24 -3.04 2.73 9.39
N ASP A 25 -3.56 3.70 10.13
CA ASP A 25 -4.54 4.67 9.65
C ASP A 25 -3.97 5.58 8.55
N ASP A 26 -2.73 6.04 8.72
CA ASP A 26 -2.01 6.84 7.72
C ASP A 26 -1.82 6.04 6.41
N LEU A 27 -1.38 4.78 6.53
CA LEU A 27 -1.20 3.89 5.38
C LEU A 27 -2.53 3.59 4.67
N LEU A 28 -3.61 3.34 5.42
CA LEU A 28 -4.93 3.06 4.85
C LEU A 28 -5.54 4.32 4.22
N SER A 29 -5.41 5.47 4.86
CA SER A 29 -5.90 6.75 4.35
C SER A 29 -5.18 7.14 3.07
N GLY A 30 -3.84 7.07 3.03
CA GLY A 30 -3.08 7.35 1.81
C GLY A 30 -3.41 6.40 0.66
N ALA A 31 -3.59 5.10 0.95
CA ALA A 31 -4.05 4.14 -0.06
C ALA A 31 -5.47 4.46 -0.56
N TRP A 32 -6.37 4.88 0.32
CA TRP A 32 -7.73 5.29 -0.04
C TRP A 32 -7.75 6.55 -0.89
N GLU A 33 -6.96 7.56 -0.55
CA GLU A 33 -6.83 8.79 -1.33
C GLU A 33 -6.32 8.51 -2.75
N GLY A 34 -5.28 7.68 -2.88
CA GLY A 34 -4.76 7.25 -4.19
C GLY A 34 -5.84 6.56 -5.04
N VAL A 35 -6.60 5.65 -4.43
CA VAL A 35 -7.72 4.95 -5.08
C VAL A 35 -8.82 5.93 -5.48
N CYS A 36 -9.23 6.85 -4.60
CA CYS A 36 -10.28 7.84 -4.88
C CYS A 36 -9.89 8.85 -5.97
N ALA A 37 -8.59 9.13 -6.14
CA ALA A 37 -8.06 9.91 -7.25
C ALA A 37 -8.08 9.16 -8.60
N ALA A 38 -8.84 8.05 -8.70
CA ALA A 38 -8.86 7.15 -9.86
C ALA A 38 -7.47 6.63 -10.27
N SER A 39 -6.51 6.65 -9.34
CA SER A 39 -5.13 6.24 -9.56
C SER A 39 -4.88 4.87 -8.93
N THR A 40 -3.83 4.19 -9.38
CA THR A 40 -3.34 2.99 -8.70
C THR A 40 -2.55 3.38 -7.46
N ALA A 41 -2.84 2.72 -6.34
CA ALA A 41 -2.16 2.93 -5.06
C ALA A 41 -1.29 1.71 -4.72
N VAL A 42 -0.45 1.84 -3.69
CA VAL A 42 0.35 0.73 -3.15
C VAL A 42 -0.50 -0.07 -2.16
N CYS A 43 -0.51 -1.39 -2.27
CA CYS A 43 -1.20 -2.26 -1.33
C CYS A 43 -0.49 -2.25 0.03
N PRO A 44 -1.15 -1.88 1.14
CA PRO A 44 -0.50 -1.84 2.46
C PRO A 44 -0.17 -3.24 3.02
N VAL A 45 -0.62 -4.31 2.37
CA VAL A 45 -0.41 -5.70 2.81
C VAL A 45 0.82 -6.33 2.16
N CYS A 46 0.99 -6.16 0.84
CA CYS A 46 2.04 -6.83 0.08
C CYS A 46 2.90 -5.89 -0.78
N ALA A 47 2.69 -4.57 -0.66
CA ALA A 47 3.29 -3.54 -1.51
C ALA A 47 3.01 -3.67 -3.02
N GLY A 48 2.08 -4.54 -3.42
CA GLY A 48 1.64 -4.73 -4.80
C GLY A 48 0.70 -3.65 -5.31
N GLU A 49 0.23 -3.76 -6.54
CA GLU A 49 -0.63 -2.74 -7.16
C GLU A 49 -2.08 -2.85 -6.64
N LEU A 50 -2.59 -1.77 -6.06
CA LEU A 50 -3.97 -1.63 -5.60
C LEU A 50 -4.78 -0.85 -6.66
N ALA A 51 -5.63 -1.55 -7.41
CA ALA A 51 -6.44 -0.96 -8.47
C ALA A 51 -7.81 -0.51 -7.95
N PRO A 52 -8.33 0.65 -8.40
CA PRO A 52 -9.65 1.13 -7.99
C PRO A 52 -10.77 0.22 -8.48
N ARG A 53 -11.77 0.03 -7.62
CA ARG A 53 -12.99 -0.73 -7.91
C ARG A 53 -14.15 0.23 -8.11
N TRP A 54 -14.73 0.18 -9.31
CA TRP A 54 -15.87 1.00 -9.70
C TRP A 54 -17.19 0.30 -9.42
N SER A 55 -18.17 1.08 -8.99
CA SER A 55 -19.56 0.68 -8.93
C SER A 55 -20.33 1.21 -10.14
N ALA A 56 -21.43 0.55 -10.49
CA ALA A 56 -22.36 1.06 -11.48
C ALA A 56 -23.11 2.29 -10.88
N GLY A 57 -22.59 3.49 -11.16
CA GLY A 57 -23.29 4.76 -10.88
C GLY A 57 -22.97 5.44 -9.55
N ALA A 58 -22.20 4.85 -8.64
CA ALA A 58 -21.78 5.50 -7.39
C ALA A 58 -20.28 5.87 -7.35
N GLY A 59 -19.54 5.66 -8.44
CA GLY A 59 -18.12 5.97 -8.53
C GLY A 59 -17.23 4.88 -7.93
N ILE A 60 -16.07 5.28 -7.42
CA ILE A 60 -15.09 4.39 -6.77
C ILE A 60 -15.61 4.01 -5.39
N VAL A 61 -15.67 2.72 -5.12
CA VAL A 61 -16.23 2.15 -3.87
C VAL A 61 -15.22 1.31 -3.09
N GLY A 62 -13.95 1.34 -3.51
CA GLY A 62 -12.95 0.44 -2.98
C GLY A 62 -11.73 0.33 -3.88
N GLY A 63 -10.76 -0.45 -3.42
CA GLY A 63 -9.62 -0.92 -4.18
C GLY A 63 -9.43 -2.42 -4.03
N ARG A 64 -8.88 -3.08 -5.05
CA ARG A 64 -8.49 -4.50 -4.98
C ARG A 64 -7.05 -4.68 -5.45
N CYS A 65 -6.25 -5.34 -4.63
CA CYS A 65 -4.87 -5.62 -4.97
C CYS A 65 -4.82 -6.74 -6.04
N ARG A 66 -4.02 -6.53 -7.08
CA ARG A 66 -3.85 -7.51 -8.17
C ARG A 66 -2.95 -8.68 -7.78
N ASP A 67 -2.05 -8.47 -6.83
CA ASP A 67 -1.06 -9.45 -6.39
C ASP A 67 -1.59 -10.37 -5.28
N CYS A 68 -2.02 -9.79 -4.15
CA CYS A 68 -2.46 -10.57 -2.97
C CYS A 68 -3.99 -10.70 -2.84
N GLY A 69 -4.75 -9.97 -3.66
CA GLY A 69 -6.21 -10.00 -3.64
C GLY A 69 -6.88 -9.25 -2.48
N SER A 70 -6.13 -8.61 -1.58
CA SER A 70 -6.68 -7.78 -0.50
C SER A 70 -7.61 -6.69 -1.04
N GLU A 71 -8.64 -6.38 -0.26
CA GLU A 71 -9.65 -5.37 -0.59
C GLU A 71 -9.58 -4.21 0.40
N LEU A 72 -9.70 -2.99 -0.12
CA LEU A 72 -9.89 -1.76 0.64
C LEU A 72 -11.31 -1.24 0.35
N ARG A 73 -12.07 -0.87 1.38
CA ARG A 73 -13.50 -0.51 1.29
C ARG A 73 -13.80 0.73 2.12
#